data_AF-A0A449AQN7-F1
#
_entry.id   AF-A0A449AQN7-F1
#
_cell.length_a   1.000
_cell.length_b   1.000
_cell.length_c   1.000
_cell.angle_alpha   90.00
_cell.angle_beta   90.00
_cell.angle_gamma   90.00
#
_symmetry.space_group_name_H-M   'P 1'
#
loop_
_entity.id
_entity.type
_entity.pdbx_description
1 polymer ?
#
loop_
_entity_poly.entity_id
_entity_poly.type
_entity_poly.pdbx_seq_one_letter_code
_entity_poly.pdbx_strand_id
1 'polypeptide(L)'
;MKNKNELTKKQMWKLYFSFQFKSKKTYLILLSFLLLFCLVILLDFLIRNKCENYKFIDTLGTSVIVTFISSLLFLGIKIGLLNNTISKFKNNSSSYRQNKEEKLLKNLNSNEKMIYENKKKLNEEYRNSFYFKTSFPHVLNLVIWFIFFLIMIIISYS
;
A
#
# COMPACT_ATOMS: atom_id res chain seq x y z
N MET A 1 -43.92 -5.64 -8.77
CA MET A 1 -43.14 -4.90 -7.75
C MET A 1 -41.67 -4.92 -8.15
N LYS A 2 -41.13 -3.81 -8.68
CA LYS A 2 -39.69 -3.68 -8.96
C LYS A 2 -38.96 -3.31 -7.67
N ASN A 3 -37.89 -4.04 -7.34
CA ASN A 3 -37.05 -3.82 -6.16
C ASN A 3 -36.62 -2.34 -6.07
N LYS A 4 -37.13 -1.63 -5.06
CA LYS A 4 -36.90 -0.20 -4.83
C LYS A 4 -35.50 0.10 -4.24
N ASN A 5 -34.66 -0.92 -4.07
CA ASN A 5 -33.37 -0.85 -3.38
C ASN A 5 -32.15 -1.19 -4.24
N GLU A 6 -32.29 -1.28 -5.57
CA GLU A 6 -31.11 -1.43 -6.43
C GLU A 6 -30.39 -0.08 -6.57
N LEU A 7 -29.32 0.06 -5.79
CA LEU A 7 -28.35 1.15 -5.93
C LEU A 7 -27.87 1.20 -7.39
N THR A 8 -28.03 2.36 -8.02
CA THR A 8 -27.52 2.57 -9.37
C THR A 8 -25.99 2.44 -9.38
N LYS A 9 -25.39 2.01 -10.50
CA LYS A 9 -23.93 1.91 -10.65
C LYS A 9 -23.22 3.20 -10.21
N LYS A 10 -23.77 4.37 -10.54
CA LYS A 10 -23.23 5.68 -10.14
C LYS A 10 -23.20 5.86 -8.62
N GLN A 11 -24.26 5.47 -7.92
CA GLN A 11 -24.33 5.55 -6.46
C GLN A 11 -23.38 4.56 -5.79
N MET A 12 -23.21 3.36 -6.35
CA MET A 12 -22.22 2.39 -5.88
C MET A 12 -20.79 2.94 -5.99
N TRP A 13 -20.42 3.51 -7.13
CA TRP A 13 -19.11 4.15 -7.31
C TRP A 13 -18.89 5.30 -6.33
N LYS A 14 -19.90 6.15 -6.15
CA LYS A 14 -19.83 7.27 -5.19
C LYS A 14 -19.59 6.76 -3.76
N LEU A 15 -20.31 5.73 -3.32
CA LEU A 15 -20.13 5.12 -2.01
C LEU A 15 -18.74 4.48 -1.88
N TYR A 16 -18.29 3.76 -2.92
CA TYR A 16 -16.97 3.16 -2.97
C TYR A 16 -15.86 4.20 -2.80
N PHE A 17 -15.83 5.25 -3.62
CA PHE A 17 -14.81 6.28 -3.52
C PHE A 17 -14.88 7.02 -2.18
N SER A 18 -16.08 7.38 -1.71
CA SER A 18 -16.27 8.03 -0.40
C SER A 18 -15.69 7.19 0.73
N PHE A 19 -15.91 5.87 0.71
CA PHE A 19 -15.34 4.95 1.68
C PHE A 19 -13.81 4.87 1.58
N GLN A 20 -13.27 4.76 0.37
CA GLN A 20 -11.82 4.65 0.16
C GLN A 20 -11.06 5.93 0.53
N PHE A 21 -11.63 7.11 0.27
CA PHE A 21 -11.03 8.38 0.67
C PHE A 21 -11.13 8.64 2.18
N LYS A 22 -12.09 8.04 2.90
CA LYS A 22 -12.13 8.10 4.37
C LYS A 22 -11.16 7.11 5.04
N SER A 23 -10.58 6.20 4.27
CA SER A 23 -9.71 5.15 4.80
C SER A 23 -8.33 5.70 5.22
N LYS A 24 -7.97 5.50 6.49
CA LYS A 24 -6.62 5.80 7.01
C LYS A 24 -5.51 5.13 6.19
N LYS A 25 -5.75 3.89 5.71
CA LYS A 25 -4.81 3.14 4.86
C LYS A 25 -4.42 3.91 3.59
N THR A 26 -5.37 4.63 2.98
CA THR A 26 -5.12 5.44 1.78
C THR A 26 -4.09 6.53 2.07
N TYR A 27 -4.31 7.30 3.13
CA TYR A 27 -3.41 8.38 3.52
C TYR A 27 -2.05 7.88 4.01
N LEU A 28 -2.00 6.74 4.71
CA LEU A 28 -0.73 6.15 5.13
C LEU A 28 0.14 5.75 3.92
N ILE A 29 -0.46 5.18 2.89
CA ILE A 29 0.26 4.81 1.66
C ILE A 29 0.73 6.09 0.94
N LEU A 30 -0.15 7.06 0.72
CA LEU A 30 0.22 8.32 0.08
C LEU A 30 1.35 9.04 0.84
N LEU A 31 1.25 9.13 2.17
CA LEU A 31 2.26 9.74 3.03
C LEU A 31 3.59 9.00 2.94
N SER A 32 3.59 7.66 2.92
CA SER A 32 4.83 6.89 2.81
C SER A 32 5.60 7.18 1.51
N PHE A 33 4.89 7.34 0.39
CA PHE A 33 5.51 7.70 -0.89
C PHE A 33 5.90 9.17 -0.96
N LEU A 34 5.15 10.07 -0.32
CA LEU A 34 5.57 11.46 -0.17
C LEU A 34 6.87 11.58 0.62
N LEU A 35 6.99 10.82 1.71
CA LEU A 35 8.23 10.76 2.50
C LEU A 35 9.38 10.18 1.70
N LEU A 36 9.14 9.12 0.90
CA LEU A 36 10.14 8.59 -0.02
C LEU A 36 10.62 9.64 -1.01
N PHE A 37 9.70 10.38 -1.62
CA PHE A 37 10.02 11.47 -2.54
C PHE A 37 10.87 12.56 -1.86
N CYS A 38 10.47 13.04 -0.68
CA CYS A 38 11.25 14.01 0.09
C CYS A 38 12.64 13.49 0.46
N LEU A 39 12.74 12.20 0.79
CA LEU A 39 14.01 11.56 1.12
C LEU A 39 14.94 11.51 -0.10
N VAL A 40 14.42 11.19 -1.29
CA VAL A 40 15.23 11.20 -2.52
C VAL A 40 15.68 12.62 -2.87
N ILE A 41 14.82 13.63 -2.71
CA ILE A 41 15.22 15.04 -2.87
C ILE A 41 16.38 15.38 -1.94
N LEU A 42 16.23 15.04 -0.65
CA LEU A 42 17.24 15.37 0.36
C LEU A 42 18.58 14.70 0.04
N LEU A 43 18.56 13.42 -0.32
CA LEU A 43 19.77 12.68 -0.69
C LEU A 43 20.44 13.27 -1.93
N ASP A 44 19.68 13.53 -2.99
CA ASP A 44 20.24 14.04 -4.24
C ASP A 44 20.76 15.48 -4.05
N PHE A 45 20.07 16.32 -3.26
CA PHE A 45 20.57 17.63 -2.85
C PHE A 45 21.89 17.52 -2.08
N LEU A 46 21.98 16.64 -1.07
CA LEU A 46 23.21 16.48 -0.30
C LEU A 46 24.39 15.99 -1.15
N ILE A 47 24.13 15.17 -2.18
CA ILE A 47 25.15 14.65 -3.08
C ILE A 47 25.60 15.72 -4.08
N ARG A 48 24.67 16.46 -4.68
CA ARG A 48 24.94 17.29 -5.86
C ARG A 48 25.04 18.79 -5.58
N ASN A 49 24.73 19.27 -4.38
CA ASN A 49 24.80 20.71 -4.07
C ASN A 49 26.21 21.30 -4.18
N LYS A 50 27.26 20.47 -4.30
CA LYS A 50 28.64 20.92 -4.55
C LYS A 50 29.05 20.91 -6.03
N CYS A 51 28.16 20.49 -6.94
CA CYS A 51 28.45 20.44 -8.37
C CYS A 51 28.08 21.75 -9.06
N GLU A 52 29.00 22.32 -9.84
CA GLU A 52 28.80 23.60 -10.54
C GLU A 52 27.64 23.59 -11.55
N ASN A 53 27.29 22.43 -12.10
CA ASN A 53 26.20 22.27 -13.07
C ASN A 53 24.89 21.74 -12.46
N TYR A 54 24.75 21.80 -11.13
CA TYR A 54 23.55 21.30 -10.47
C TYR A 54 22.31 22.13 -10.83
N LYS A 55 21.26 21.45 -11.32
CA LYS A 55 19.94 22.05 -11.47
C LYS A 55 18.95 21.33 -10.57
N PHE A 56 18.24 22.10 -9.74
CA PHE A 56 17.21 21.57 -8.84
C PHE A 56 16.10 20.81 -9.59
N ILE A 57 15.82 21.18 -10.85
CA ILE A 57 14.85 20.47 -11.69
C ILE A 57 15.25 19.00 -11.94
N ASP A 58 16.56 18.72 -12.02
CA ASP A 58 17.07 17.36 -12.21
C ASP A 58 16.85 16.52 -10.95
N THR A 59 16.96 17.14 -9.77
CA THR A 59 16.65 16.51 -8.48
C THR A 59 15.17 16.20 -8.33
N LEU A 60 14.31 17.13 -8.73
CA LEU A 60 12.87 16.88 -8.80
C LEU A 60 12.56 15.74 -9.77
N GLY A 61 13.20 15.74 -10.95
CA GLY A 61 12.98 14.72 -11.99
C GLY A 61 13.39 13.34 -11.50
N THR A 62 14.60 13.24 -10.94
CA THR A 62 15.12 11.99 -10.35
C THR A 62 14.21 11.48 -9.24
N SER A 63 13.77 12.37 -8.33
CA SER A 63 12.87 12.01 -7.24
C SER A 63 11.52 11.51 -7.74
N VAL A 64 10.93 12.16 -8.75
CA VAL A 64 9.67 11.71 -9.36
C VAL A 64 9.83 10.35 -10.04
N ILE A 65 10.90 10.13 -10.81
CA ILE A 65 11.18 8.86 -11.48
C ILE A 65 11.32 7.72 -10.46
N VAL A 66 12.16 7.91 -9.44
CA VAL A 66 12.40 6.90 -8.41
C VAL A 66 11.11 6.57 -7.65
N THR A 67 10.33 7.59 -7.31
CA THR A 67 9.06 7.40 -6.57
C THR A 67 8.01 6.71 -7.44
N PHE A 68 7.93 7.04 -8.73
CA PHE A 68 7.04 6.39 -9.68
C PHE A 68 7.38 4.91 -9.87
N ILE A 69 8.65 4.58 -10.12
CA ILE A 69 9.12 3.19 -10.27
C ILE A 69 8.83 2.41 -8.98
N SER A 70 9.13 3.01 -7.81
CA SER A 70 8.83 2.39 -6.52
C SER A 70 7.33 2.12 -6.34
N SER A 71 6.46 3.05 -6.75
CA SER A 71 5.00 2.87 -6.71
C SER A 71 4.55 1.74 -7.61
N LEU A 72 5.15 1.61 -8.80
CA LEU A 72 4.85 0.55 -9.77
C LEU A 72 5.27 -0.83 -9.22
N LEU A 73 6.46 -0.94 -8.64
CA LEU A 73 6.93 -2.16 -7.97
C LEU A 73 6.00 -2.56 -6.82
N PHE A 74 5.63 -1.63 -5.95
CA PHE A 74 4.71 -1.91 -4.83
C PHE A 74 3.34 -2.39 -5.29
N LEU A 75 2.79 -1.81 -6.35
CA LEU A 75 1.53 -2.29 -6.94
C LEU A 75 1.71 -3.69 -7.53
N GLY A 76 2.81 -3.95 -8.23
CA GLY A 76 3.14 -5.27 -8.77
C GLY A 76 3.22 -6.35 -7.69
N ILE A 77 3.86 -6.04 -6.57
CA ILE A 77 3.89 -6.92 -5.38
C ILE A 77 2.48 -7.16 -4.86
N LYS A 78 1.65 -6.10 -4.74
CA LYS A 78 0.28 -6.20 -4.23
C LYS A 78 -0.64 -7.05 -5.13
N ILE A 79 -0.47 -6.98 -6.45
CA ILE A 79 -1.24 -7.76 -7.43
C ILE A 79 -0.79 -9.23 -7.45
N GLY A 80 0.38 -9.54 -6.88
CA GLY A 80 0.86 -10.90 -6.75
C GLY A 80 1.86 -11.30 -7.85
N LEU A 81 2.54 -10.35 -8.49
CA LEU A 81 3.65 -10.67 -9.40
C LEU A 81 4.75 -11.51 -8.70
N LEU A 82 4.86 -11.41 -7.37
CA LEU A 82 5.79 -12.19 -6.55
C LEU A 82 5.10 -13.25 -5.68
N ASN A 83 3.87 -13.65 -5.98
CA ASN A 83 3.11 -14.56 -5.09
C ASN A 83 3.81 -15.91 -4.89
N ASN A 84 4.50 -16.42 -5.90
CA ASN A 84 5.28 -17.67 -5.83
C ASN A 84 6.55 -17.55 -4.97
N THR A 85 7.19 -16.38 -4.95
CA THR A 85 8.38 -16.11 -4.12
C THR A 85 7.97 -15.87 -2.66
N ILE A 86 6.89 -15.11 -2.48
CA ILE A 86 6.32 -14.79 -1.16
C ILE A 86 5.72 -16.05 -0.51
N SER A 87 5.09 -16.94 -1.28
CA SER A 87 4.50 -18.19 -0.75
C SER A 87 5.55 -19.13 -0.18
N LYS A 88 6.71 -19.27 -0.84
CA LYS A 88 7.84 -20.06 -0.33
C LYS A 88 8.37 -19.51 0.99
N PHE A 89 8.53 -18.19 1.10
CA PHE A 89 8.91 -17.55 2.38
C PHE A 89 7.85 -17.74 3.47
N LYS A 90 6.57 -17.64 3.10
CA LYS A 90 5.45 -17.77 4.03
C LYS A 90 5.36 -19.18 4.64
N ASN A 91 5.62 -20.23 3.85
CA ASN A 91 5.56 -21.62 4.29
C ASN A 91 6.65 -21.97 5.31
N ASN A 92 7.85 -21.42 5.19
CA ASN A 92 8.89 -21.61 6.22
C ASN A 92 8.53 -20.91 7.54
N SER A 93 7.79 -19.79 7.48
CA SER A 93 7.33 -19.09 8.68
C SER A 93 6.12 -19.73 9.36
N SER A 94 5.32 -20.51 8.62
CA SER A 94 4.04 -21.02 9.13
C SER A 94 4.22 -22.15 10.16
N SER A 95 5.19 -23.04 9.98
CA SER A 95 5.45 -24.10 10.97
C SER A 95 5.99 -23.51 12.28
N TYR A 96 6.87 -22.50 12.20
CA TYR A 96 7.35 -21.77 13.37
C TYR A 96 6.21 -21.06 14.10
N ARG A 97 5.28 -20.45 13.36
CA ARG A 97 4.08 -19.80 13.93
C ARG A 97 3.17 -20.79 14.62
N GLN A 98 2.88 -21.94 14.00
CA GLN A 98 2.04 -22.99 14.59
C GLN A 98 2.66 -23.51 15.89
N ASN A 99 3.96 -23.82 15.88
CA ASN A 99 4.66 -24.29 17.08
C ASN A 99 4.65 -23.25 18.22
N LYS A 100 4.78 -21.96 17.89
CA LYS A 100 4.69 -20.87 18.87
C LYS A 100 3.26 -20.71 19.41
N GLU A 101 2.27 -20.84 18.55
CA GLU A 101 0.85 -20.74 18.90
C GLU A 101 0.41 -21.91 19.79
N GLU A 102 0.82 -23.14 19.49
CA GLU A 102 0.56 -24.32 20.33
C GLU A 102 1.17 -24.19 21.72
N LYS A 103 2.42 -23.68 21.82
CA LYS A 103 3.05 -23.41 23.13
C LYS A 103 2.29 -22.37 23.92
N LEU A 104 1.76 -21.35 23.26
CA LEU A 104 0.99 -20.28 23.90
C LEU A 104 -0.38 -20.79 24.37
N LEU A 105 -1.07 -21.57 23.54
CA LEU A 105 -2.39 -22.16 23.85
C LEU A 105 -2.34 -23.18 25.00
N LYS A 106 -1.20 -23.85 25.21
CA LYS A 106 -1.01 -24.77 26.36
C LYS A 106 -0.96 -24.07 27.71
N ASN A 107 -0.60 -22.78 27.73
CA ASN A 107 -0.42 -22.01 28.96
C ASN A 107 -1.63 -21.11 29.29
N LEU A 108 -2.67 -21.11 28.46
CA LEU A 108 -3.87 -20.28 28.64
C LEU A 108 -4.97 -21.05 29.36
N ASN A 109 -5.72 -20.35 30.21
CA ASN A 109 -6.91 -20.90 30.84
C ASN A 109 -8.08 -20.98 29.84
N SER A 110 -9.11 -21.78 30.12
CA SER A 110 -10.26 -22.03 29.22
C SER A 110 -10.94 -20.74 28.74
N ASN A 111 -11.13 -19.76 29.63
CA ASN A 111 -11.72 -18.46 29.27
C ASN A 111 -10.80 -17.63 28.36
N GLU A 112 -9.49 -17.64 28.62
CA GLU A 112 -8.51 -16.91 27.81
C GLU A 112 -8.36 -17.52 26.42
N LYS A 113 -8.43 -18.85 26.34
CA LYS A 113 -8.44 -19.60 25.08
C LYS A 113 -9.65 -19.22 24.23
N MET A 114 -10.83 -19.12 24.83
CA MET A 114 -12.04 -18.65 24.13
C MET A 114 -11.88 -17.22 23.60
N ILE A 115 -11.34 -16.30 24.39
CA ILE A 115 -11.07 -14.91 23.96
C ILE A 115 -10.06 -14.88 22.81
N TYR A 116 -9.02 -15.70 22.89
CA TYR A 116 -8.01 -15.81 21.85
C TYR A 116 -8.61 -16.26 20.51
N GLU A 117 -9.38 -17.34 20.51
CA GLU A 117 -10.03 -17.88 19.31
C GLU A 117 -11.01 -16.87 18.70
N ASN A 118 -11.78 -16.16 19.51
CA ASN A 118 -12.68 -15.11 19.03
C ASN A 118 -11.91 -13.94 18.38
N LYS A 119 -10.80 -13.50 18.98
CA LYS A 119 -9.91 -12.49 18.37
C LYS A 119 -9.29 -12.99 17.06
N LYS A 120 -8.94 -14.26 16.97
CA LYS A 120 -8.39 -14.88 15.76
C LYS A 120 -9.41 -14.85 14.61
N LYS A 121 -10.65 -15.27 14.87
CA LYS A 121 -11.76 -15.20 13.89
C LYS A 121 -12.01 -13.78 13.39
N LEU A 122 -12.11 -12.81 14.30
CA LEU A 122 -12.25 -11.39 13.95
C LEU A 122 -11.11 -10.88 13.04
N ASN A 123 -9.87 -11.29 13.33
CA ASN A 123 -8.72 -10.93 12.50
C ASN A 123 -8.76 -11.57 11.11
N GLU A 124 -9.22 -12.81 11.01
CA GLU A 124 -9.39 -13.51 9.73
C GLU A 124 -10.50 -12.87 8.88
N GLU A 125 -11.64 -12.55 9.50
CA GLU A 125 -12.73 -11.80 8.87
C GLU A 125 -12.26 -10.45 8.36
N TYR A 126 -11.51 -9.70 9.17
CA TYR A 126 -10.93 -8.42 8.75
C TYR A 126 -9.95 -8.59 7.58
N ARG A 127 -9.07 -9.60 7.59
CA ARG A 127 -8.15 -9.89 6.48
C ARG A 127 -8.88 -10.29 5.20
N ASN A 128 -10.04 -10.93 5.34
CA ASN A 128 -10.89 -11.32 4.23
C ASN A 128 -11.80 -10.20 3.75
N SER A 129 -11.97 -9.14 4.54
CA SER A 129 -12.80 -7.99 4.23
C SER A 129 -12.33 -7.24 2.98
N PHE A 130 -13.30 -6.57 2.34
CA PHE A 130 -13.06 -5.68 1.22
C PHE A 130 -12.03 -4.59 1.53
N TYR A 131 -12.06 -4.06 2.76
CA TYR A 131 -11.16 -3.01 3.23
C TYR A 131 -9.68 -3.44 3.18
N PHE A 132 -9.39 -4.68 3.54
CA PHE A 132 -8.02 -5.18 3.53
C PHE A 132 -7.56 -5.54 2.11
N LYS A 133 -8.44 -6.18 1.33
CA LYS A 133 -8.12 -6.70 -0.01
C LYS A 133 -8.01 -5.61 -1.07
N THR A 134 -8.70 -4.48 -0.93
CA THR A 134 -8.67 -3.39 -1.92
C THR A 134 -7.23 -2.91 -2.23
N SER A 135 -6.95 -2.80 -3.52
CA SER A 135 -5.72 -2.23 -4.08
C SER A 135 -5.84 -0.73 -4.36
N PHE A 136 -7.01 -0.13 -4.09
CA PHE A 136 -7.30 1.27 -4.41
C PHE A 136 -6.21 2.25 -3.95
N PRO A 137 -5.71 2.20 -2.70
CA PRO A 137 -4.65 3.11 -2.27
C PRO A 137 -3.39 3.08 -3.15
N HIS A 138 -3.00 1.89 -3.61
CA HIS A 138 -1.81 1.71 -4.43
C HIS A 138 -2.04 2.20 -5.86
N VAL A 139 -3.23 1.93 -6.41
CA VAL A 139 -3.62 2.43 -7.74
C VAL A 139 -3.71 3.95 -7.73
N LEU A 140 -4.33 4.54 -6.71
CA LEU A 140 -4.42 5.99 -6.55
C LEU A 140 -3.03 6.62 -6.44
N ASN A 141 -2.15 6.05 -5.62
CA ASN A 141 -0.76 6.50 -5.51
C ASN A 141 -0.05 6.46 -6.87
N LEU A 142 -0.17 5.36 -7.61
CA LEU A 142 0.43 5.22 -8.93
C LEU A 142 -0.08 6.29 -9.90
N VAL A 143 -1.39 6.55 -9.93
CA VAL A 143 -1.98 7.58 -10.79
C VAL A 143 -1.43 8.97 -10.44
N ILE A 144 -1.31 9.31 -9.16
CA ILE A 144 -0.75 10.60 -8.72
C ILE A 144 0.70 10.75 -9.19
N TRP A 145 1.55 9.75 -8.94
CA TRP A 145 2.95 9.81 -9.35
C TRP A 145 3.13 9.75 -10.87
N PHE A 146 2.22 9.08 -11.59
CA PHE A 146 2.21 9.10 -13.05
C PHE A 146 1.95 10.51 -13.59
N ILE A 147 1.02 11.26 -13.00
CA ILE A 147 0.76 12.65 -13.37
C ILE A 147 2.01 13.51 -13.12
N PHE A 148 2.65 13.40 -11.96
CA PHE A 148 3.90 14.11 -11.68
C PHE A 148 5.01 13.73 -12.67
N PHE A 149 5.12 12.45 -13.02
CA PHE A 149 6.08 11.97 -14.01
C PHE A 149 5.84 12.59 -15.38
N LEU A 150 4.58 12.63 -15.85
CA LEU A 150 4.23 13.31 -17.09
C LEU A 150 4.57 14.81 -17.07
N ILE A 151 4.28 15.50 -15.97
CA ILE A 151 4.62 16.92 -15.81
C ILE A 151 6.13 17.12 -15.94
N MET A 152 6.95 16.29 -15.28
CA MET A 152 8.41 16.40 -15.38
C MET A 152 8.94 16.10 -16.78
N ILE A 153 8.36 15.15 -17.51
CA ILE A 153 8.71 14.93 -18.92
C ILE A 153 8.42 16.19 -19.74
N ILE A 154 7.24 16.78 -19.59
CA ILE A 154 6.86 17.98 -20.34
C ILE A 154 7.85 19.12 -20.04
N ILE A 155 8.20 19.33 -18.78
CA ILE A 155 9.14 20.39 -18.37
C ILE A 155 10.55 20.14 -18.93
N SER A 156 11.02 18.89 -18.93
CA SER A 156 12.38 18.57 -19.41
C SER A 156 12.53 18.65 -20.93
N TYR A 157 11.44 18.51 -21.68
CA TYR A 157 11.43 18.50 -23.15
C TYR A 157 10.79 19.75 -23.76
N SER A 158 10.42 20.74 -22.94
CA SER A 158 9.94 22.06 -23.37
C SER A 158 11.06 23.10 -23.26
#